data_AF-A0AAU0TJ70-F1
#
_entry.id   AF-A0AAU0TJ70-F1
#
_cell.length_a   1.000
_cell.length_b   1.000
_cell.length_c   1.000
_cell.angle_alpha   90.00
_cell.angle_beta   90.00
_cell.angle_gamma   90.00
#
_symmetry.space_group_name_H-M   'P 1'
#
loop_
_entity.id
_entity.type
_entity.pdbx_description
1 polymer ?
#
loop_
_entity_poly.entity_id
_entity_poly.type
_entity_poly.pdbx_seq_one_letter_code
_entity_poly.pdbx_strand_id
1 'polypeptide(L)'
;MTDQLTEKDMVNYAYTIRDKVSENQLVMQQLANNTAEQALLGNFANAVDDAIMDSGDAHQNQMMQLLSDPAKASKFAKVVFDLLTLTA
;
A
#
# COMPACT_ATOMS: atom_id res chain seq x y z
N MET A 1 11.97 11.23 -10.91
CA MET A 1 11.38 10.17 -10.05
C MET A 1 10.06 9.62 -10.60
N THR A 2 9.53 10.11 -11.73
CA THR A 2 8.19 9.76 -12.21
C THR A 2 8.15 9.50 -13.71
N ASP A 3 9.17 8.83 -14.26
CA ASP A 3 9.08 8.43 -15.66
C ASP A 3 8.01 7.34 -15.78
N GLN A 4 7.05 7.52 -16.69
CA GLN A 4 5.99 6.55 -17.03
C GLN A 4 4.91 6.30 -15.96
N LEU A 5 4.79 7.16 -14.95
CA LEU A 5 3.75 7.06 -13.91
C LEU A 5 2.79 8.25 -13.96
N THR A 6 1.50 7.99 -13.76
CA THR A 6 0.50 9.04 -13.55
C THR A 6 0.55 9.54 -12.12
N GLU A 7 -0.03 10.72 -11.87
CA GLU A 7 -0.20 11.24 -10.51
C GLU A 7 -1.00 10.27 -9.64
N LYS A 8 -2.04 9.63 -10.21
CA LYS A 8 -2.84 8.64 -9.47
C LYS A 8 -2.03 7.41 -9.10
N ASP A 9 -1.10 6.96 -9.95
CA ASP A 9 -0.22 5.84 -9.62
C ASP A 9 0.63 6.18 -8.38
N MET A 10 1.21 7.39 -8.36
CA MET A 10 2.03 7.86 -7.24
C MET A 10 1.22 7.99 -5.95
N VAL A 11 0.04 8.62 -6.03
CA VAL A 11 -0.82 8.86 -4.85
C VAL A 11 -1.35 7.54 -4.29
N ASN A 12 -1.88 6.67 -5.15
CA ASN A 12 -2.38 5.36 -4.71
C ASN A 12 -1.26 4.50 -4.12
N TYR A 13 -0.07 4.53 -4.73
CA TYR A 13 1.07 3.79 -4.20
C TYR A 13 1.53 4.32 -2.84
N ALA A 14 1.54 5.64 -2.63
CA ALA A 14 1.84 6.23 -1.32
C ALA A 14 0.87 5.74 -0.23
N TYR A 15 -0.42 5.60 -0.55
CA TYR A 15 -1.40 5.00 0.36
C TYR A 15 -1.12 3.52 0.63
N THR A 16 -0.77 2.74 -0.39
CA THR A 16 -0.35 1.34 -0.22
C THR A 16 0.85 1.22 0.72
N ILE A 17 1.88 2.04 0.54
CA ILE A 17 3.07 2.02 1.39
C ILE A 17 2.75 2.48 2.82
N ARG A 18 1.96 3.55 2.97
CA ARG A 18 1.49 4.02 4.28
C ARG A 18 0.80 2.87 5.05
N ASP A 19 -0.11 2.16 4.39
CA ASP A 19 -0.86 1.09 5.03
C ASP A 19 0.06 -0.09 5.38
N LYS A 20 1.02 -0.43 4.52
CA LYS A 20 2.03 -1.45 4.82
C LYS A 20 2.94 -1.07 6.00
N VAL A 21 3.43 0.17 6.04
CA VAL A 21 4.20 0.67 7.20
C VAL A 21 3.38 0.60 8.48
N SER A 22 2.06 0.87 8.40
CA SER A 22 1.18 0.81 9.57
C SER A 22 1.02 -0.58 10.17
N GLU A 23 1.32 -1.64 9.42
CA GLU A 23 1.38 -3.02 9.93
C GLU A 23 2.59 -3.23 10.86
N ASN A 24 3.63 -2.38 10.78
CA ASN A 24 4.82 -2.46 11.64
C ASN A 24 4.55 -1.82 13.01
N GLN A 25 4.20 -2.65 13.99
CA GLN A 25 3.86 -2.21 15.35
C GLN A 25 4.97 -1.41 16.04
N LEU A 26 6.24 -1.76 15.83
CA LEU A 26 7.36 -1.05 16.44
C LEU A 26 7.42 0.40 15.93
N VAL A 27 7.30 0.58 14.61
CA VAL A 27 7.30 1.91 13.98
C VAL A 27 6.09 2.72 14.44
N MET A 28 4.91 2.10 14.52
CA MET A 28 3.71 2.79 15.00
C MET A 28 3.85 3.22 16.47
N GLN A 29 4.49 2.42 17.32
CA GLN A 29 4.81 2.82 18.69
C GLN A 29 5.82 3.97 18.74
N GLN A 30 6.84 3.96 17.87
CA GLN A 30 7.81 5.06 17.79
C GLN A 30 7.15 6.36 17.35
N LEU A 31 6.24 6.31 16.36
CA LEU A 31 5.48 7.47 15.90
C LEU A 31 4.54 8.02 16.97
N ALA A 32 3.95 7.15 17.79
CA ALA A 32 3.03 7.57 18.85
C ALA A 32 3.74 8.21 20.06
N ASN A 33 4.99 7.83 20.34
CA ASN A 33 5.66 8.17 21.59
C ASN A 33 6.85 9.13 21.44
N ASN A 34 7.32 9.40 20.22
CA ASN A 34 8.48 10.26 19.97
C ASN A 34 8.09 11.52 19.20
N THR A 35 8.96 12.53 19.19
CA THR A 35 8.81 13.65 18.26
C THR A 35 8.99 13.17 16.81
N ALA A 36 8.47 13.92 15.84
CA ALA A 36 8.62 13.58 14.42
C ALA A 36 10.09 13.39 14.03
N GLU A 37 10.99 14.26 14.49
CA GLU A 37 12.43 14.16 14.21
C GLU A 37 13.04 12.87 14.77
N GLN A 38 12.68 12.49 16.00
CA GLN A 38 13.15 11.24 16.62
C GLN A 38 12.59 9.99 15.94
N ALA A 39 11.32 10.01 15.53
CA ALA A 39 10.71 8.88 14.84
C ALA A 39 11.31 8.68 13.43
N LEU A 40 11.60 9.78 12.72
CA LEU A 40 12.20 9.73 11.38
C LEU A 40 13.69 9.33 11.41
N LEU A 41 14.43 9.67 12.47
CA LEU A 41 15.81 9.19 12.70
C LEU A 41 15.87 7.74 13.21
N GLY A 42 14.74 7.19 13.63
CA GLY A 42 14.59 5.81 14.08
C GLY A 42 14.49 4.82 12.91
N ASN A 43 13.74 3.74 13.12
CA ASN A 43 13.59 2.66 12.14
C ASN A 43 12.57 2.97 11.03
N PHE A 44 12.08 4.21 10.95
CA PHE A 44 11.02 4.57 10.00
C PHE A 44 11.47 4.40 8.55
N ALA A 45 12.69 4.83 8.20
CA ALA A 45 13.21 4.70 6.83
C ALA A 45 13.28 3.24 6.38
N ASN A 46 13.84 2.36 7.22
CA ASN A 46 13.90 0.92 6.94
C ASN A 46 12.51 0.32 6.77
N ALA A 47 11.55 0.72 7.60
CA ALA A 47 10.18 0.21 7.49
C ALA A 47 9.47 0.66 6.21
N VAL A 48 9.81 1.83 5.68
CA VAL A 48 9.33 2.28 4.36
C VAL A 48 9.94 1.40 3.26
N ASP A 49 11.25 1.13 3.32
CA ASP A 49 11.92 0.26 2.35
C ASP A 49 11.35 -1.17 2.37
N ASP A 50 11.15 -1.74 3.56
CA ASP A 50 10.52 -3.06 3.73
C ASP A 50 9.09 -3.05 3.17
N ALA A 51 8.30 -2.01 3.48
CA ALA A 51 6.94 -1.86 2.96
C ALA A 51 6.90 -1.75 1.42
N ILE A 52 7.90 -1.11 0.81
CA ILE A 52 8.03 -1.05 -0.66
C ILE A 52 8.21 -2.46 -1.24
N MET A 53 9.14 -3.25 -0.68
CA MET A 53 9.38 -4.62 -1.14
C MET A 53 8.15 -5.52 -0.91
N ASP A 54 7.60 -5.52 0.31
CA ASP A 54 6.45 -6.33 0.68
C ASP A 54 5.19 -5.99 -0.13
N SER A 55 5.00 -4.71 -0.47
CA SER A 55 3.89 -4.28 -1.33
C SER A 55 3.99 -4.87 -2.74
N GLY A 56 5.21 -4.99 -3.28
CA GLY A 56 5.47 -5.59 -4.59
C GLY A 56 5.10 -7.07 -4.61
N ASP A 57 5.57 -7.82 -3.60
CA ASP A 57 5.26 -9.26 -3.46
C ASP A 57 3.75 -9.49 -3.28
N ALA A 58 3.10 -8.67 -2.45
CA ALA A 58 1.66 -8.74 -2.26
C ALA A 58 0.90 -8.45 -3.57
N HIS A 59 1.29 -7.41 -4.31
CA HIS A 59 0.68 -7.08 -5.60
C HIS A 59 0.87 -8.20 -6.63
N GLN A 60 2.07 -8.78 -6.74
CA GLN A 60 2.33 -9.89 -7.66
C GLN A 60 1.46 -11.11 -7.31
N ASN A 61 1.35 -11.45 -6.03
CA ASN A 61 0.49 -12.54 -5.56
C ASN A 61 -1.00 -12.25 -5.87
N GLN A 62 -1.48 -11.04 -5.60
CA GLN A 62 -2.85 -10.63 -5.92
C GLN A 62 -3.14 -10.75 -7.41
N MET A 63 -2.24 -10.25 -8.27
CA MET A 63 -2.35 -10.36 -9.72
C MET A 63 -2.48 -11.83 -10.15
N MET A 64 -1.61 -12.71 -9.65
CA MET A 64 -1.66 -14.13 -9.98
C MET A 64 -2.99 -14.77 -9.56
N GLN A 65 -3.48 -14.47 -8.36
CA GLN A 65 -4.76 -15.01 -7.88
C GLN A 65 -5.96 -14.50 -8.68
N LEU A 66 -5.98 -13.21 -9.04
CA LEU A 66 -7.07 -12.61 -9.79
C LEU A 66 -7.08 -13.08 -11.25
N LEU A 67 -5.92 -13.28 -11.87
CA LEU A 67 -5.84 -13.72 -13.27
C LEU A 67 -6.04 -15.23 -13.44
N SER A 68 -5.77 -16.04 -12.41
CA SER A 68 -5.89 -17.51 -12.48
C SER A 68 -7.26 -18.06 -12.06
N ASP A 69 -8.09 -17.29 -11.36
CA ASP A 69 -9.39 -17.72 -10.84
C ASP A 69 -10.51 -16.76 -11.31
N PRO A 70 -11.33 -17.16 -12.30
CA PRO A 70 -12.43 -16.34 -12.82
C PRO A 70 -13.45 -15.91 -11.76
N ALA A 71 -13.67 -16.72 -10.71
CA ALA A 71 -14.61 -16.39 -9.65
C ALA A 71 -14.04 -15.28 -8.74
N LYS A 72 -12.73 -15.30 -8.45
CA LYS A 72 -12.06 -14.19 -7.75
C LYS A 72 -12.05 -12.92 -8.60
N ALA A 73 -11.72 -13.05 -9.89
CA ALA A 73 -11.73 -11.93 -10.84
C ALA A 73 -13.10 -11.24 -10.88
N SER A 74 -14.19 -12.01 -11.01
CA SER A 74 -15.55 -11.48 -11.08
C SER A 74 -15.94 -10.74 -9.79
N LYS A 75 -15.61 -11.30 -8.61
CA LYS A 75 -15.84 -10.63 -7.33
C LYS A 75 -15.06 -9.33 -7.20
N PHE A 76 -13.78 -9.33 -7.59
CA PHE A 76 -12.95 -8.13 -7.55
C PHE A 76 -13.46 -7.05 -8.51
N ALA A 77 -13.86 -7.43 -9.74
CA ALA A 77 -14.47 -6.51 -10.69
C ALA A 77 -15.74 -5.85 -10.15
N LYS A 78 -16.56 -6.60 -9.38
CA LYS A 78 -17.74 -6.04 -8.71
C LYS A 78 -17.35 -4.98 -7.67
N VAL A 79 -16.31 -5.23 -6.87
CA VAL A 79 -15.80 -4.23 -5.91
C VAL A 79 -15.35 -2.97 -6.63
N VAL A 80 -14.60 -3.09 -7.72
CA VAL A 80 -14.16 -1.94 -8.52
C VAL A 80 -15.36 -1.18 -9.11
N PHE A 81 -16.36 -1.89 -9.65
CA PHE A 81 -17.59 -1.29 -10.14
C PHE A 81 -18.32 -0.52 -9.02
N ASP A 82 -18.44 -1.11 -7.84
CA ASP A 82 -19.08 -0.46 -6.70
C ASP A 82 -18.33 0.80 -6.29
N LEU A 83 -16.99 0.77 -6.20
CA LEU A 83 -16.19 1.96 -5.89
C LEU A 83 -16.35 3.08 -6.93
N LEU A 84 -16.52 2.74 -8.21
CA LEU A 84 -16.74 3.72 -9.28
C LEU A 84 -18.16 4.30 -9.31
N THR A 85 -19.13 3.57 -8.76
CA THR A 85 -20.56 3.95 -8.75
C THR A 85 -21.05 4.44 -7.39
N LEU A 86 -20.22 4.32 -6.36
CA LEU A 86 -20.32 4.99 -5.07
C LEU A 86 -20.06 6.50 -5.28
N THR A 87 -21.06 7.21 -5.79
CA THR A 87 -21.12 8.67 -5.68
C THR A 87 -21.99 9.06 -4.49
N ALA A 88 -21.50 10.01 -3.69
CA ALA A 88 -22.26 10.79 -2.72
C ALA A 88 -23.28 11.71 -3.39
#